data_AF-A0A1B6KQ44-F1
#
_entry.id   AF-A0A1B6KQ44-F1
#
_cell.length_a   1.000
_cell.length_b   1.000
_cell.length_c   1.000
_cell.angle_alpha   90.00
_cell.angle_beta   90.00
_cell.angle_gamma   90.00
#
_symmetry.space_group_name_H-M   'P 1'
#
loop_
_entity.id
_entity.type
_entity.pdbx_description
1 polymer ?
#
loop_
_entity_poly.entity_id
_entity_poly.type
_entity_poly.pdbx_seq_one_letter_code
_entity_poly.pdbx_strand_id
1 'polypeptide(L)'
;TFWSITIGSVFNWVSFIAIQPGASQRFIAVATFKEAKAVAFWACVGYLVVKILMILVGLLLYANYHDCDPVATQIVQKSGQILPHYVMQVSRDYPGLTGLFISGVLSAALSTMSACLNTVAGTLYEDLVRYLLRGKKQTEAMQAYTLKIIVLVIGIACIGLVSVVEKLGTLFQMAISLSGVSNGTMVGMFVLGLFFPRANTKCFS
;
A
#
# COMPACT_ATOMS: atom_id res chain seq x y z
N THR A 1 16.28 8.49 14.42
CA THR A 1 16.07 9.67 15.28
C THR A 1 14.72 10.28 15.01
N PHE A 2 14.13 11.01 15.97
CA PHE A 2 12.83 11.67 15.86
C PHE A 2 12.67 12.46 14.56
N TRP A 3 13.67 13.28 14.21
CA TRP A 3 13.67 14.08 12.98
C TRP A 3 13.63 13.26 11.69
N SER A 4 14.40 12.17 11.61
CA SER A 4 14.36 11.27 10.45
C SER A 4 13.01 10.59 10.29
N ILE A 5 12.35 10.24 11.40
CA ILE A 5 11.02 9.60 11.39
C ILE A 5 9.97 10.64 10.96
N THR A 6 9.99 11.84 11.52
CA THR A 6 9.02 12.90 11.20
C THR A 6 9.13 13.32 9.74
N ILE A 7 10.34 13.65 9.28
CA ILE A 7 10.57 14.07 7.89
C ILE A 7 10.26 12.91 6.93
N GLY A 8 10.78 11.72 7.20
CA GLY A 8 10.54 10.53 6.38
C GLY A 8 9.05 10.16 6.30
N SER A 9 8.31 10.32 7.40
CA SER A 9 6.86 10.08 7.41
C SER A 9 6.12 11.08 6.54
N VAL A 10 6.43 12.37 6.61
CA VAL A 10 5.79 13.40 5.76
C VAL A 10 6.01 13.08 4.28
N PHE A 11 7.23 12.76 3.86
CA PHE A 11 7.51 12.39 2.48
C PHE A 11 6.77 11.12 2.06
N ASN A 12 6.76 10.08 2.90
CA ASN A 12 6.04 8.84 2.62
C ASN A 12 4.52 9.07 2.46
N TRP A 13 3.96 9.93 3.30
CA TRP A 13 2.56 10.33 3.23
C TRP A 13 2.22 11.11 1.96
N VAL A 14 3.09 12.04 1.56
CA VAL A 14 2.94 12.76 0.29
C VAL A 14 3.03 11.77 -0.89
N SER A 15 3.96 10.80 -0.86
CA SER A 15 4.00 9.73 -1.87
C SER A 15 2.68 8.98 -1.95
N PHE A 16 2.14 8.58 -0.80
CA PHE A 16 0.94 7.76 -0.73
C PHE A 16 -0.31 8.49 -1.23
N ILE A 17 -0.40 9.81 -1.04
CA ILE A 17 -1.57 10.59 -1.47
C ILE A 17 -1.40 11.10 -2.91
N ALA A 18 -0.24 11.64 -3.25
CA ALA A 18 -0.02 12.30 -4.53
C ALA A 18 0.30 11.30 -5.66
N ILE A 19 0.98 10.21 -5.33
CA ILE A 19 1.58 9.32 -6.33
C ILE A 19 0.84 8.00 -6.43
N GLN A 20 0.24 7.51 -5.33
CA GLN A 20 -0.46 6.24 -5.37
C GLN A 20 -1.62 6.29 -6.38
N PRO A 21 -1.58 5.46 -7.45
CA PRO A 21 -2.53 5.60 -8.54
C PRO A 21 -3.99 5.42 -8.11
N GLY A 22 -4.25 4.57 -7.11
CA GLY A 22 -5.59 4.41 -6.55
C GLY A 22 -6.14 5.65 -5.81
N ALA A 23 -5.27 6.51 -5.28
CA ALA A 23 -5.69 7.77 -4.65
C ALA A 23 -5.89 8.86 -5.72
N SER A 24 -4.95 9.00 -6.65
CA SER A 24 -5.05 9.99 -7.73
C SER A 24 -6.24 9.73 -8.67
N GLN A 25 -6.54 8.46 -8.98
CA GLN A 25 -7.72 8.06 -9.76
C GLN A 25 -9.04 8.49 -9.10
N ARG A 26 -9.12 8.46 -7.76
CA ARG A 26 -10.31 8.92 -7.04
C ARG A 26 -10.47 10.43 -7.10
N PHE A 27 -9.38 11.19 -7.11
CA PHE A 27 -9.44 12.64 -7.22
C PHE A 27 -9.83 13.11 -8.62
N ILE A 28 -9.36 12.45 -9.69
CA ILE A 28 -9.72 12.79 -11.08
C ILE A 28 -11.15 12.37 -11.44
N ALA A 29 -11.75 11.42 -10.70
CA ALA A 29 -13.13 10.99 -10.91
C ALA A 29 -14.16 12.00 -10.35
N VAL A 30 -13.73 12.96 -9.53
CA VAL A 30 -14.60 13.99 -8.95
C VAL A 30 -14.75 15.15 -9.92
N ALA A 31 -15.99 15.60 -10.15
CA ALA A 31 -16.32 16.61 -11.16
C ALA A 31 -15.81 18.02 -10.82
N THR A 32 -15.68 18.36 -9.53
CA THR A 32 -15.31 19.72 -9.11
C THR A 32 -14.15 19.76 -8.11
N PHE A 33 -13.34 20.82 -8.19
CA PHE A 33 -12.20 21.03 -7.29
C PHE A 33 -12.62 21.16 -5.82
N LYS A 34 -13.79 21.78 -5.56
CA LYS A 34 -14.32 21.96 -4.20
C LYS A 34 -14.66 20.62 -3.55
N GLU A 35 -15.25 19.71 -4.31
CA GLU A 35 -15.55 18.34 -3.85
C GLU A 35 -14.26 17.53 -3.68
N ALA A 36 -13.30 17.65 -4.59
CA ALA A 36 -12.01 16.96 -4.47
C ALA A 36 -11.27 17.36 -3.17
N LYS A 37 -11.31 18.65 -2.81
CA LYS A 37 -10.78 19.15 -1.53
C LYS A 37 -11.53 18.58 -0.32
N ALA A 38 -12.86 18.50 -0.39
CA ALA A 38 -13.66 17.91 0.67
C ALA A 38 -13.35 16.41 0.86
N VAL A 39 -13.23 15.65 -0.24
CA VAL A 39 -12.83 14.24 -0.23
C VAL A 39 -11.45 14.06 0.39
N ALA A 40 -10.48 14.89 0.01
CA ALA A 40 -9.14 14.85 0.60
C ALA A 40 -9.16 15.13 2.11
N PHE A 41 -9.96 16.11 2.55
CA PHE A 41 -10.12 16.42 3.96
C PHE A 41 -10.71 15.26 4.75
N TRP A 42 -11.82 14.68 4.28
CA TRP A 42 -12.45 13.52 4.92
C TRP A 42 -11.55 12.28 4.93
N ALA A 43 -10.78 12.05 3.86
CA ALA A 43 -9.78 10.98 3.82
C ALA A 43 -8.67 11.18 4.87
N CYS A 44 -8.19 12.42 5.04
CA CYS A 44 -7.20 12.76 6.06
C CYS A 44 -7.74 12.51 7.48
N VAL A 45 -8.96 12.97 7.78
CA VAL A 45 -9.63 12.74 9.06
C VAL A 45 -9.78 11.23 9.32
N GLY A 46 -10.28 10.47 8.34
CA GLY A 46 -10.45 9.02 8.48
C GLY A 46 -9.13 8.30 8.77
N TYR A 47 -8.05 8.66 8.08
CA TYR A 47 -6.74 8.07 8.34
C TYR A 47 -6.21 8.44 9.73
N LEU A 48 -6.37 9.68 10.17
CA LEU A 48 -5.95 10.14 11.49
C LEU A 48 -6.65 9.33 12.61
N VAL A 49 -7.96 9.11 12.47
CA VAL A 49 -8.73 8.27 13.40
C VAL A 49 -8.17 6.84 13.44
N VAL A 50 -7.97 6.20 12.27
CA VAL A 50 -7.41 4.85 12.20
C VAL A 50 -6.02 4.78 12.83
N LYS A 51 -5.17 5.79 12.65
CA LYS A 51 -3.84 5.84 13.28
C LYS A 51 -3.90 5.96 14.79
N ILE A 52 -4.78 6.81 15.33
CA ILE A 52 -4.98 6.92 16.77
C ILE A 52 -5.41 5.56 17.34
N LEU A 53 -6.36 4.87 16.67
CA LEU A 53 -6.79 3.53 17.08
C LEU A 53 -5.63 2.52 17.04
N MET A 54 -4.79 2.53 16.01
CA MET A 54 -3.60 1.65 15.97
C MET A 54 -2.62 1.93 17.10
N ILE A 55 -2.39 3.20 17.44
CA ILE A 55 -1.51 3.58 18.56
C ILE A 55 -2.09 3.09 19.88
N LEU A 56 -3.40 3.26 20.10
CA LEU A 56 -4.09 2.76 21.28
C LEU A 56 -3.99 1.24 21.41
N VAL A 57 -4.21 0.51 20.32
CA VAL A 57 -4.03 -0.95 20.28
C VAL A 57 -2.59 -1.35 20.58
N GLY A 58 -1.60 -0.63 20.03
CA GLY A 58 -0.18 -0.84 20.35
C GLY A 58 0.14 -0.61 21.82
N LEU A 59 -0.48 0.39 22.45
CA LEU A 59 -0.32 0.66 23.88
C LEU A 59 -1.00 -0.42 24.74
N LEU A 60 -2.16 -0.93 24.35
CA LEU A 60 -2.83 -2.05 25.02
C LEU A 60 -2.02 -3.34 24.95
N LEU A 61 -1.43 -3.62 23.78
CA LEU A 61 -0.49 -4.72 23.58
C LEU A 61 0.72 -4.55 24.51
N TYR A 62 1.32 -3.36 24.54
CA TYR A 62 2.44 -3.07 25.43
C TYR A 62 2.06 -3.29 26.90
N ALA A 63 0.93 -2.76 27.36
CA ALA A 63 0.49 -2.90 28.74
C ALA A 63 0.21 -4.35 29.16
N ASN A 64 -0.28 -5.21 28.25
CA ASN A 64 -0.57 -6.62 28.55
C ASN A 64 0.66 -7.54 28.45
N TYR A 65 1.61 -7.20 27.57
CA TYR A 65 2.77 -8.06 27.29
C TYR A 65 4.09 -7.46 27.80
N HIS A 66 4.05 -6.40 28.60
CA HIS A 66 5.23 -5.75 29.18
C HIS A 66 6.07 -6.71 30.03
N ASP A 67 5.40 -7.53 30.84
CA ASP A 67 6.07 -8.44 31.80
C ASP A 67 6.27 -9.86 31.24
N CYS A 68 5.50 -10.24 30.21
CA CYS A 68 5.53 -11.56 29.58
C CYS A 68 5.45 -11.39 28.07
N ASP A 69 6.61 -11.20 27.42
CA ASP A 69 6.68 -10.95 25.99
C ASP A 69 6.36 -12.25 25.20
N PRO A 70 5.26 -12.30 24.42
CA PRO A 70 4.85 -13.49 23.66
C PRO A 70 5.82 -13.80 22.50
N VAL A 71 6.67 -12.84 22.14
CA VAL A 71 7.74 -13.00 21.15
C VAL A 71 8.96 -13.67 21.79
N ALA A 72 9.32 -13.30 23.02
CA ALA A 72 10.44 -13.91 23.76
C ALA A 72 10.14 -15.34 24.23
N THR A 73 8.85 -15.66 24.44
CA THR A 73 8.38 -16.99 24.87
C THR A 73 8.09 -17.97 23.73
N GLN A 74 8.43 -17.64 22.48
CA GLN A 74 8.27 -18.50 21.27
C GLN A 74 6.81 -18.86 20.90
N ILE A 75 5.81 -18.20 21.50
CA ILE A 75 4.39 -18.44 21.17
C ILE A 75 4.04 -17.82 19.81
N VAL A 76 4.77 -16.77 19.40
CA VAL A 76 4.57 -16.06 18.13
C VAL A 76 5.88 -15.99 17.33
N GLN A 77 5.93 -16.64 16.15
CA GLN A 77 7.13 -16.70 15.29
C GLN A 77 7.46 -15.38 14.56
N LYS A 78 6.46 -14.51 14.32
CA LYS A 78 6.64 -13.23 13.59
C LYS A 78 5.88 -12.10 14.29
N SER A 79 6.51 -10.93 14.46
CA SER A 79 5.89 -9.76 15.13
C SER A 79 4.54 -9.32 14.52
N GLY A 80 4.28 -9.63 13.25
CA GLY A 80 3.00 -9.34 12.58
C GLY A 80 1.80 -10.18 13.07
N GLN A 81 2.03 -11.27 13.80
CA GLN A 81 0.97 -12.17 14.28
C GLN A 81 0.53 -11.88 15.73
N ILE A 82 1.21 -10.97 16.42
CA ILE A 82 0.92 -10.61 17.82
C ILE A 82 -0.50 -10.05 17.95
N LEU A 83 -0.88 -9.15 17.04
CA LEU A 83 -2.17 -8.48 17.09
C LEU A 83 -3.36 -9.46 16.89
N PRO A 84 -3.38 -10.33 15.86
CA PRO A 84 -4.39 -11.38 15.75
C PRO A 84 -4.45 -12.30 16.98
N HIS A 85 -3.30 -12.66 17.56
CA HIS A 85 -3.23 -13.50 18.75
C HIS A 85 -3.86 -12.82 19.98
N TYR A 86 -3.57 -11.53 20.18
CA TYR A 86 -4.17 -10.73 21.25
C TYR A 86 -5.70 -10.63 21.10
N VAL A 87 -6.20 -10.40 19.88
CA VAL A 87 -7.64 -10.35 19.62
C VAL A 87 -8.30 -11.71 19.91
N MET A 88 -7.64 -12.83 19.56
CA MET A 88 -8.10 -14.17 19.90
C MET A 88 -8.19 -14.39 21.42
N GLN A 89 -7.24 -13.87 22.19
CA GLN A 89 -7.24 -13.99 23.65
C GLN A 89 -8.33 -13.16 24.31
N VAL A 90 -8.48 -11.89 23.90
CA VAL A 90 -9.50 -10.96 24.44
C VAL A 90 -10.92 -11.38 24.05
N SER A 91 -11.09 -11.95 22.85
CA SER A 91 -12.41 -12.34 22.34
C SER A 91 -12.76 -13.79 22.65
N ARG A 92 -12.10 -14.44 23.61
CA ARG A 92 -12.40 -15.83 24.01
C ARG A 92 -13.86 -16.03 24.41
N ASP A 93 -14.45 -15.02 25.05
CA ASP A 93 -15.85 -15.05 25.48
C ASP A 93 -16.85 -14.79 24.33
N TYR A 94 -16.37 -14.27 23.20
CA TYR A 94 -17.20 -13.89 22.04
C TYR A 94 -16.63 -14.46 20.73
N PRO A 95 -16.92 -15.74 20.39
CA PRO A 95 -16.26 -16.45 19.29
C PRO A 95 -16.48 -15.83 17.90
N GLY A 96 -17.51 -14.99 17.71
CA GLY A 96 -17.75 -14.28 16.44
C GLY A 96 -16.87 -13.06 16.20
N LEU A 97 -16.34 -12.43 17.26
CA LEU A 97 -15.64 -11.16 17.16
C LEU A 97 -14.26 -11.31 16.50
N THR A 98 -13.55 -12.40 16.82
CA THR A 98 -12.29 -12.78 16.18
C THR A 98 -12.47 -12.98 14.67
N GLY A 99 -13.51 -13.68 14.25
CA GLY A 99 -13.79 -13.93 12.84
C GLY A 99 -14.09 -12.65 12.07
N LEU A 100 -14.86 -11.73 12.68
CA LEU A 100 -15.14 -10.41 12.11
C LEU A 100 -13.86 -9.58 11.96
N PHE A 101 -12.99 -9.57 12.97
CA PHE A 101 -11.72 -8.86 12.92
C PHE A 101 -10.81 -9.37 11.80
N ILE A 102 -10.59 -10.70 11.73
CA ILE A 102 -9.74 -11.31 10.70
C ILE A 102 -10.31 -11.04 9.31
N SER A 103 -11.63 -11.15 9.14
CA SER A 103 -12.31 -10.85 7.86
C SER A 103 -12.13 -9.39 7.44
N GLY A 104 -12.23 -8.46 8.38
CA GLY A 104 -12.00 -7.03 8.14
C GLY A 104 -10.55 -6.73 7.71
N VAL A 105 -9.57 -7.32 8.41
CA VAL A 105 -8.15 -7.18 8.05
C VAL A 105 -7.86 -7.77 6.67
N LEU A 106 -8.37 -8.97 6.38
CA LEU A 106 -8.22 -9.60 5.07
C LEU A 106 -8.89 -8.79 3.96
N SER A 107 -10.08 -8.23 4.20
CA SER A 107 -10.77 -7.35 3.25
C SER A 107 -9.97 -6.07 2.96
N ALA A 108 -9.42 -5.43 4.01
CA ALA A 108 -8.57 -4.24 3.85
C ALA A 108 -7.28 -4.55 3.07
N ALA A 109 -6.63 -5.68 3.38
CA ALA A 109 -5.44 -6.15 2.67
C ALA A 109 -5.75 -6.47 1.19
N LEU A 110 -6.84 -7.20 0.93
CA LEU A 110 -7.26 -7.56 -0.42
C LEU A 110 -7.65 -6.33 -1.25
N SER A 111 -8.31 -5.34 -0.65
CA SER A 111 -8.64 -4.07 -1.31
C SER A 111 -7.39 -3.34 -1.80
N THR A 112 -6.36 -3.27 -0.95
CA THR A 112 -5.07 -2.66 -1.30
C THR A 112 -4.33 -3.47 -2.36
N MET A 113 -4.31 -4.80 -2.22
CA MET A 113 -3.67 -5.69 -3.19
C MET A 113 -4.34 -5.61 -4.57
N SER A 114 -5.67 -5.55 -4.61
CA SER A 114 -6.44 -5.38 -5.85
C SER A 114 -6.09 -4.06 -6.55
N ALA A 115 -5.99 -2.95 -5.81
CA ALA A 115 -5.58 -1.67 -6.38
C ALA A 115 -4.14 -1.72 -6.95
N CYS A 116 -3.21 -2.38 -6.24
CA CYS A 116 -1.84 -2.57 -6.70
C CYS A 116 -1.78 -3.42 -7.98
N LEU A 117 -2.43 -4.58 -7.99
CA LEU A 117 -2.46 -5.48 -9.15
C LEU A 117 -3.08 -4.82 -10.38
N ASN A 118 -4.18 -4.08 -10.20
CA ASN A 118 -4.81 -3.33 -11.29
C ASN A 118 -3.89 -2.23 -11.85
N THR A 119 -3.16 -1.54 -10.97
CA THR A 119 -2.19 -0.53 -11.37
C THR A 119 -1.06 -1.15 -12.20
N VAL A 120 -0.41 -2.20 -11.68
CA VAL A 120 0.69 -2.89 -12.37
C VAL A 120 0.23 -3.47 -13.70
N ALA A 121 -0.96 -4.08 -13.74
CA ALA A 121 -1.53 -4.60 -14.98
C ALA A 121 -1.80 -3.49 -16.00
N GLY A 122 -2.30 -2.33 -15.56
CA GLY A 122 -2.48 -1.15 -16.39
C GLY A 122 -1.17 -0.64 -16.98
N THR A 123 -0.14 -0.48 -16.13
CA THR A 123 1.20 -0.05 -16.56
C THR A 123 1.81 -1.04 -17.56
N LEU A 124 1.78 -2.34 -17.28
CA LEU A 124 2.29 -3.35 -18.22
C LEU A 124 1.51 -3.39 -19.53
N TYR A 125 0.20 -3.15 -19.48
CA TYR A 125 -0.61 -3.04 -20.68
C TYR A 125 -0.20 -1.82 -21.52
N GLU A 126 0.04 -0.65 -20.90
CA GLU A 126 0.51 0.53 -21.64
C GLU A 126 1.94 0.37 -22.16
N ASP A 127 2.85 -0.16 -21.34
CA ASP A 127 4.27 -0.25 -21.68
C ASP A 127 4.58 -1.36 -22.68
N LEU A 128 3.99 -2.55 -22.52
CA LEU A 128 4.29 -3.71 -23.36
C LEU A 128 3.22 -3.90 -24.43
N VAL A 129 1.96 -4.05 -24.03
CA VAL A 129 0.90 -4.49 -24.94
C VAL A 129 0.59 -3.41 -25.98
N ARG A 130 0.42 -2.16 -25.55
CA ARG A 130 0.13 -1.04 -26.45
C ARG A 130 1.31 -0.69 -27.37
N TYR A 131 2.54 -0.83 -26.86
CA TYR A 131 3.76 -0.70 -27.65
C TYR A 131 3.88 -1.80 -28.71
N LEU A 132 3.72 -3.07 -28.32
CA LEU A 132 3.79 -4.23 -29.23
C LEU A 132 2.70 -4.21 -30.30
N LEU A 133 1.51 -3.73 -29.97
CA LEU A 133 0.38 -3.58 -30.90
C LEU A 133 0.50 -2.36 -31.83
N ARG A 134 1.61 -1.60 -31.77
CA ARG A 134 1.85 -0.37 -32.56
C ARG A 134 0.66 0.60 -32.52
N GLY A 135 0.00 0.70 -31.36
CA GLY A 135 -1.15 1.60 -31.19
C GLY A 135 -2.44 1.20 -31.91
N LYS A 136 -2.59 -0.04 -32.40
CA LYS A 136 -3.91 -0.51 -32.89
C LYS A 136 -4.94 -0.45 -31.76
N LYS A 137 -6.07 0.23 -32.01
CA LYS A 137 -7.19 0.30 -31.07
C LYS A 137 -7.75 -1.10 -30.82
N GLN A 138 -7.70 -1.53 -29.58
CA GLN A 138 -8.37 -2.74 -29.11
C GLN A 138 -9.81 -2.41 -28.69
N THR A 139 -10.72 -3.36 -28.89
CA THR A 139 -12.07 -3.27 -28.33
C THR A 139 -11.99 -3.33 -26.80
N GLU A 140 -12.85 -2.57 -26.09
CA GLU A 140 -12.87 -2.52 -24.62
C GLU A 140 -12.96 -3.90 -23.97
N ALA A 141 -13.73 -4.82 -24.56
CA ALA A 141 -13.85 -6.19 -24.10
C ALA A 141 -12.51 -6.97 -24.18
N MET A 142 -11.74 -6.79 -25.26
CA MET A 142 -10.45 -7.45 -25.42
C MET A 142 -9.39 -6.85 -24.48
N GLN A 143 -9.43 -5.53 -24.27
CA GLN A 143 -8.58 -4.85 -23.30
C GLN A 143 -8.85 -5.35 -21.88
N ALA A 144 -10.12 -5.41 -21.47
CA ALA A 144 -10.50 -5.92 -20.15
C ALA A 144 -10.09 -7.38 -19.95
N TYR A 145 -10.22 -8.21 -20.98
CA TYR A 145 -9.78 -9.61 -20.93
C TYR A 145 -8.26 -9.72 -20.79
N THR A 146 -7.50 -8.92 -21.55
CA THR A 146 -6.03 -8.87 -21.47
C THR A 146 -5.55 -8.43 -20.09
N LEU A 147 -6.16 -7.38 -19.52
CA LEU A 147 -5.85 -6.93 -18.16
C LEU A 147 -6.12 -8.02 -17.11
N LYS A 148 -7.24 -8.75 -17.23
CA LYS A 148 -7.56 -9.88 -16.33
C LYS A 148 -6.51 -10.98 -16.39
N ILE A 149 -6.02 -11.32 -17.59
CA ILE A 149 -4.94 -12.30 -17.76
C ILE A 149 -3.65 -11.81 -17.10
N ILE A 150 -3.26 -10.55 -17.33
CA ILE A 150 -2.05 -9.98 -16.74
C ILE A 150 -2.14 -10.02 -15.20
N VAL A 151 -3.28 -9.61 -14.63
CA VAL A 151 -3.51 -9.69 -13.18
C VAL A 151 -3.38 -11.12 -12.66
N LEU A 152 -3.94 -12.11 -13.37
CA LEU A 152 -3.88 -13.51 -12.98
C LEU A 152 -2.42 -14.03 -12.97
N VAL A 153 -1.66 -13.76 -14.04
CA VAL A 153 -0.26 -14.20 -14.16
C VAL A 153 0.61 -13.57 -13.08
N ILE A 154 0.45 -12.27 -12.83
CA ILE A 154 1.18 -11.56 -11.77
C ILE A 154 0.79 -12.09 -10.40
N GLY A 155 -0.51 -12.33 -10.16
CA GLY A 155 -1.00 -12.91 -8.91
C GLY A 155 -0.36 -14.27 -8.63
N ILE A 156 -0.29 -15.16 -9.62
CA ILE A 156 0.36 -16.47 -9.51
C ILE A 156 1.87 -16.30 -9.23
N ALA A 157 2.53 -15.40 -9.96
CA ALA A 157 3.96 -15.11 -9.74
C ALA A 157 4.21 -14.58 -8.32
N CYS A 158 3.36 -13.69 -7.80
CA CYS A 158 3.42 -13.18 -6.43
C CYS A 158 3.32 -14.31 -5.41
N ILE A 159 2.39 -15.26 -5.57
CA ILE A 159 2.25 -16.42 -4.67
C ILE A 159 3.54 -17.26 -4.67
N GLY A 160 4.12 -17.52 -5.84
CA GLY A 160 5.39 -18.25 -5.93
C GLY A 160 6.57 -17.52 -5.27
N LEU A 161 6.60 -16.19 -5.41
CA LEU A 161 7.64 -15.34 -4.80
C LEU A 161 7.57 -15.33 -3.27
N VAL A 162 6.38 -15.48 -2.65
CA VAL A 162 6.24 -15.50 -1.19
C VAL A 162 7.11 -16.59 -0.55
N SER A 163 7.15 -17.79 -1.14
CA SER A 163 7.98 -18.90 -0.64
C SER A 163 9.49 -18.62 -0.72
N VAL A 164 9.91 -17.73 -1.64
CA VAL A 164 11.31 -17.30 -1.77
C VAL A 164 11.62 -16.22 -0.75
N VAL A 165 10.70 -15.28 -0.53
CA VAL A 165 10.86 -14.17 0.43
C VAL A 165 11.14 -14.66 1.85
N GLU A 166 10.55 -15.78 2.27
CA GLU A 166 10.83 -16.34 3.60
C GLU A 166 12.29 -16.76 3.81
N LYS A 167 13.05 -16.96 2.72
CA LYS A 167 14.47 -17.34 2.76
C LYS A 167 15.43 -16.15 2.56
N LEU A 168 14.90 -14.98 2.21
CA LEU A 168 15.71 -13.84 1.75
C LEU A 168 16.25 -12.94 2.86
N GLY A 169 15.85 -13.12 4.13
CA GLY A 169 16.45 -12.46 5.30
C GLY A 169 16.81 -10.99 5.07
N THR A 170 18.11 -10.67 5.09
CA THR A 170 18.66 -9.32 4.92
C THR A 170 18.44 -8.70 3.52
N LEU A 171 18.26 -9.51 2.47
CA LEU A 171 17.98 -9.02 1.11
C LEU A 171 16.59 -8.36 1.02
N PHE A 172 15.61 -8.88 1.77
CA PHE A 172 14.30 -8.27 1.83
C PHE A 172 14.35 -6.85 2.44
N GLN A 173 15.19 -6.67 3.47
CA GLN A 173 15.37 -5.36 4.09
C GLN A 173 16.04 -4.37 3.14
N MET A 174 17.01 -4.81 2.33
CA MET A 174 17.57 -3.97 1.25
C MET A 174 16.52 -3.60 0.20
N ALA A 175 15.63 -4.51 -0.18
CA ALA A 175 14.56 -4.23 -1.13
C ALA A 175 13.62 -3.13 -0.61
N ILE A 176 13.26 -3.16 0.67
CA ILE A 176 12.46 -2.11 1.32
C ILE A 176 13.19 -0.76 1.27
N SER A 177 14.51 -0.74 1.54
CA SER A 177 15.31 0.48 1.43
C SER A 177 15.32 1.03 0.00
N LEU A 178 15.44 0.16 -1.01
CA LEU A 178 15.41 0.55 -2.42
C LEU A 178 14.06 1.15 -2.83
N SER A 179 12.95 0.55 -2.37
CA SER A 179 11.60 1.11 -2.56
C SER A 179 11.47 2.50 -1.91
N GLY A 180 12.11 2.72 -0.76
CA GLY A 180 12.18 4.03 -0.11
C GLY A 180 12.88 5.08 -0.98
N VAL A 181 13.97 4.72 -1.64
CA VAL A 181 14.71 5.61 -2.57
C VAL A 181 13.85 5.97 -3.78
N SER A 182 13.19 4.99 -4.41
CA SER A 182 12.28 5.23 -5.54
C SER A 182 11.09 6.13 -5.17
N ASN A 183 10.44 5.86 -4.03
CA ASN A 183 9.33 6.70 -3.56
C ASN A 183 9.79 8.14 -3.28
N GLY A 184 10.98 8.31 -2.70
CA GLY A 184 11.58 9.61 -2.45
C GLY A 184 11.90 10.39 -3.72
N THR A 185 12.49 9.72 -4.74
CA THR A 185 12.78 10.35 -6.04
C THR A 185 11.50 10.74 -6.78
N MET A 186 10.45 9.93 -6.71
CA MET A 186 9.18 10.21 -7.34
C MET A 186 8.46 11.42 -6.72
N VAL A 187 8.54 11.58 -5.39
CA VAL A 187 8.09 12.83 -4.71
C VAL A 187 8.95 14.02 -5.12
N GLY A 188 10.28 13.84 -5.17
CA GLY A 188 11.20 14.87 -5.62
C GLY A 188 10.84 15.41 -7.02
N MET A 189 10.57 14.52 -7.97
CA MET A 189 10.12 14.90 -9.32
C MET A 189 8.78 15.65 -9.30
N PHE A 190 7.81 15.21 -8.49
CA PHE A 190 6.51 15.87 -8.40
C PHE A 190 6.61 17.27 -7.80
N VAL A 191 7.40 17.43 -6.74
CA VAL A 191 7.68 18.75 -6.11
C VAL A 191 8.43 19.66 -7.09
N LEU A 192 9.44 19.15 -7.80
CA LEU A 192 10.14 19.91 -8.83
C LEU A 192 9.20 20.40 -9.93
N GLY A 193 8.28 19.55 -10.41
CA GLY A 193 7.29 19.92 -11.41
C GLY A 193 6.29 20.99 -10.94
N LEU A 194 5.94 21.00 -9.64
CA LEU A 194 5.04 22.01 -9.06
C LEU A 194 5.71 23.37 -8.87
N PHE A 195 6.97 23.41 -8.41
CA PHE A 195 7.66 24.65 -8.06
C PHE A 195 8.50 25.23 -9.19
N PHE A 196 8.96 24.40 -10.15
CA PHE A 196 9.78 24.83 -11.27
C PHE A 196 9.07 24.62 -12.60
N PRO A 197 8.28 25.60 -13.09
CA PRO A 197 7.57 25.50 -14.37
C PRO A 197 8.49 25.41 -15.60
N ARG A 198 9.82 25.51 -15.41
CA ARG A 198 10.84 25.29 -16.45
C ARG A 198 11.37 23.85 -16.50
N ALA A 199 10.96 22.97 -15.60
CA ALA A 199 11.23 21.54 -15.68
C ALA A 199 10.38 20.91 -16.81
N ASN A 200 10.76 21.18 -18.06
CA ASN A 200 10.12 20.61 -19.24
C ASN A 200 10.67 19.21 -19.53
N THR A 201 9.82 18.32 -20.06
CA THR A 201 10.10 16.92 -20.46
C THR A 201 11.14 16.76 -21.59
N LYS A 202 11.83 17.83 -22.01
CA LYS A 202 12.78 17.82 -23.13
C LYS A 202 14.19 17.31 -22.81
N CYS A 203 14.38 16.60 -21.69
CA CYS A 203 15.69 16.02 -21.32
C CYS A 203 15.66 14.48 -21.27
N PHE A 204 14.83 13.86 -22.09
CA PHE A 204 14.89 12.43 -22.43
C PHE A 204 14.46 12.26 -23.90
N SER A 205 15.31 12.73 -24.81
CA SER A 205 15.32 12.33 -26.22
C SER A 205 16.74 12.24 -26.71
#